data_AF-A0A5C3ML10-F1
#
_entry.id   AF-A0A5C3ML10-F1
#
_cell.length_a   1.000
_cell.length_b   1.000
_cell.length_c   1.000
_cell.angle_alpha   90.00
_cell.angle_beta   90.00
_cell.angle_gamma   90.00
#
_symmetry.space_group_name_H-M   'P 1'
#
loop_
_entity.id
_entity.type
_entity.pdbx_description
1 polymer ?
#
loop_
_entity_poly.entity_id
_entity_poly.type
_entity_poly.pdbx_seq_one_letter_code
_entity_poly.pdbx_strand_id
1 'polypeptide(L)'
;MSNMAPFSTTVATQIFPKLSIALVAGLVALSRAAPNPTSSLEIRDDNLPARVPYVFPAPGTDPIADAIRSRRANMTLLDLDGALLNAPLIAQGWNSFFDAIRDKNSLPGEMRELFILRSAVLNNAAYQWIQHESVGRSEGLTAKQLLAIRTTPPFLQSDKLATILGPSLTAAMTFTDWITKNIHVPDNVFNSLRKFLNNQQMVEATTTAAAYNLISRFVIALNVDDKMNVPVPIPH
;
A
#
# COMPACT_ATOMS: atom_id res chain seq x y z
N MET A 1 48.67 -33.79 -21.87
CA MET A 1 49.08 -32.63 -22.71
C MET A 1 47.88 -32.19 -23.51
N SER A 2 47.17 -31.17 -23.05
CA SER A 2 46.09 -30.52 -23.82
C SER A 2 45.96 -29.10 -23.30
N ASN A 3 46.21 -28.16 -24.21
CA ASN A 3 46.48 -26.75 -23.99
C ASN A 3 45.30 -25.99 -23.39
N MET A 4 45.61 -25.12 -22.42
CA MET A 4 44.78 -24.00 -22.00
C MET A 4 44.76 -22.95 -23.11
N ALA A 5 43.56 -22.48 -23.49
CA ALA A 5 43.36 -21.29 -24.30
C ALA A 5 42.91 -20.12 -23.39
N PRO A 6 43.36 -18.87 -23.62
CA PRO A 6 43.16 -17.78 -22.68
C PRO A 6 41.86 -17.00 -22.95
N PHE A 7 41.29 -16.47 -21.86
CA PHE A 7 40.21 -15.48 -21.86
C PHE A 7 40.66 -14.18 -22.54
N SER A 8 39.85 -13.67 -23.47
CA SER A 8 39.99 -12.32 -24.03
C SER A 8 38.82 -11.46 -23.59
N THR A 9 39.09 -10.49 -22.73
CA THR A 9 38.18 -9.42 -22.30
C THR A 9 38.36 -8.22 -23.22
N THR A 10 37.39 -7.95 -24.09
CA THR A 10 37.33 -6.68 -24.83
C THR A 10 36.28 -5.78 -24.18
N VAL A 11 36.76 -4.75 -23.49
CA VAL A 11 35.96 -3.63 -22.96
C VAL A 11 35.68 -2.67 -24.11
N ALA A 12 34.42 -2.57 -24.54
CA ALA A 12 34.00 -1.56 -25.50
C ALA A 12 33.73 -0.24 -24.77
N THR A 13 34.64 0.71 -24.95
CA THR A 13 34.49 2.11 -24.51
C THR A 13 33.46 2.80 -25.41
N GLN A 14 32.26 3.10 -24.88
CA GLN A 14 31.30 3.95 -25.57
C GLN A 14 31.68 5.43 -25.42
N ILE A 15 31.80 6.08 -26.57
CA ILE A 15 32.11 7.49 -26.76
C ILE A 15 30.80 8.29 -26.61
N PHE A 16 30.76 9.23 -25.65
CA PHE A 16 29.73 10.28 -25.59
C PHE A 16 30.20 11.50 -26.41
N PRO A 17 29.38 12.08 -27.31
CA PRO A 17 29.70 13.36 -27.90
C PRO A 17 29.38 14.49 -26.92
N LYS A 18 30.33 15.43 -26.81
CA LYS A 18 30.26 16.70 -26.09
C LYS A 18 29.12 17.57 -26.66
N LEU A 19 28.29 18.15 -25.80
CA LEU A 19 27.48 19.31 -26.17
C LEU A 19 28.09 20.57 -25.55
N SER A 20 28.45 21.50 -26.43
CA SER A 20 29.12 22.75 -26.13
C SER A 20 28.19 23.78 -25.49
N ILE A 21 28.78 24.51 -24.55
CA ILE A 21 28.26 25.71 -23.88
C ILE A 21 28.12 26.84 -24.91
N ALA A 22 26.95 27.47 -24.97
CA ALA A 22 26.76 28.78 -25.59
C ALA A 22 26.06 29.71 -24.60
N LEU A 23 26.79 30.78 -24.25
CA LEU A 23 26.40 31.91 -23.42
C LEU A 23 25.57 32.88 -24.26
N VAL A 24 24.36 33.23 -23.81
CA VAL A 24 23.63 34.41 -24.32
C VAL A 24 23.11 35.22 -23.12
N ALA A 25 23.49 36.49 -23.11
CA ALA A 25 23.19 37.48 -22.09
C ALA A 25 21.78 38.08 -22.27
N GLY A 26 21.09 38.28 -21.14
CA GLY A 26 20.31 39.47 -20.81
C GLY A 26 19.03 39.79 -21.59
N LEU A 27 17.87 39.50 -20.97
CA LEU A 27 16.74 40.44 -20.94
C LEU A 27 15.92 40.19 -19.67
N VAL A 28 15.92 41.16 -18.76
CA VAL A 28 15.07 41.18 -17.56
C VAL A 28 13.66 41.54 -18.00
N ALA A 29 12.78 40.55 -18.09
CA ALA A 29 11.34 40.76 -18.15
C ALA A 29 10.78 40.53 -16.75
N LEU A 30 10.22 41.57 -16.12
CA LEU A 30 9.39 41.43 -14.92
C LEU A 30 8.16 40.58 -15.30
N SER A 31 8.24 39.28 -15.03
CA SER A 31 7.06 38.43 -14.98
C SER A 31 6.21 38.87 -13.80
N ARG A 32 5.07 39.49 -14.09
CA ARG A 32 3.99 39.67 -13.10
C ARG A 32 3.57 38.26 -12.68
N ALA A 33 3.89 37.90 -11.44
CA ALA A 33 3.30 36.72 -10.82
C ALA A 33 1.78 36.80 -10.99
N ALA A 34 1.21 35.82 -11.69
CA ALA A 34 -0.22 35.63 -11.71
C ALA A 34 -0.69 35.41 -10.26
N PRO A 35 -1.85 35.96 -9.85
CA PRO A 35 -2.36 35.70 -8.51
C PRO A 35 -2.49 34.20 -8.33
N ASN A 36 -1.86 33.67 -7.28
CA ASN A 36 -2.11 32.31 -6.81
C ASN A 36 -3.63 32.15 -6.71
N PRO A 37 -4.27 31.20 -7.43
CA PRO A 37 -5.57 30.79 -7.01
C PRO A 37 -5.33 30.17 -5.63
N THR A 38 -5.75 30.89 -4.59
CA THR A 38 -5.99 30.29 -3.28
C THR A 38 -6.86 29.08 -3.54
N SER A 39 -6.22 27.92 -3.63
CA SER A 39 -6.87 26.64 -3.60
C SER A 39 -7.64 26.63 -2.29
N SER A 40 -8.93 26.91 -2.37
CA SER A 40 -9.85 26.52 -1.32
C SER A 40 -9.86 25.01 -1.36
N LEU A 41 -8.84 24.40 -0.73
CA LEU A 41 -8.76 23.00 -0.44
C LEU A 41 -10.04 22.68 0.33
N GLU A 42 -11.00 22.03 -0.34
CA GLU A 42 -12.25 21.65 0.31
C GLU A 42 -11.92 20.70 1.47
N ILE A 43 -12.17 21.19 2.68
CA ILE A 43 -12.01 20.47 3.94
C ILE A 43 -13.07 19.37 3.96
N ARG A 44 -12.69 18.10 4.08
CA ARG A 44 -13.63 17.00 4.28
C ARG A 44 -13.76 16.57 5.74
N ASP A 45 -15.01 16.21 6.03
CA ASP A 45 -15.73 15.51 7.09
C ASP A 45 -15.38 15.69 8.58
N ASP A 46 -14.14 15.98 8.97
CA ASP A 46 -13.83 16.21 10.40
C ASP A 46 -12.71 17.23 10.69
N ASN A 47 -12.06 17.78 9.66
CA ASN A 47 -10.94 18.71 9.81
C ASN A 47 -9.75 18.10 10.59
N LEU A 48 -9.64 16.76 10.65
CA LEU A 48 -8.53 16.09 11.31
C LEU A 48 -7.29 16.07 10.40
N PRO A 49 -6.20 16.74 10.80
CA PRO A 49 -5.09 17.01 9.91
C PRO A 49 -4.18 15.79 9.75
N ALA A 50 -3.63 15.62 8.54
CA ALA A 50 -2.34 14.95 8.36
C ALA A 50 -1.19 15.93 8.66
N ARG A 51 0.03 15.41 8.78
CA ARG A 51 1.27 16.21 8.91
C ARG A 51 1.64 16.95 7.62
N VAL A 52 0.93 16.67 6.54
CA VAL A 52 0.96 17.43 5.28
C VAL A 52 -0.47 17.89 4.96
N PRO A 53 -0.67 19.02 4.27
CA PRO A 53 -2.01 19.43 3.85
C PRO A 53 -2.66 18.36 2.96
N TYR A 54 -3.98 18.22 3.00
CA TYR A 54 -4.66 17.43 1.98
C TYR A 54 -4.83 18.23 0.69
N VAL A 55 -4.61 17.58 -0.45
CA VAL A 55 -4.86 18.16 -1.77
C VAL A 55 -6.10 17.49 -2.38
N PHE A 56 -7.19 18.24 -2.50
CA PHE A 56 -8.46 17.76 -3.07
C PHE A 56 -8.90 18.66 -4.24
N PRO A 57 -8.34 18.49 -5.46
CA PRO A 57 -8.73 19.27 -6.64
C PRO A 57 -10.21 19.03 -6.96
N ALA A 58 -10.95 20.00 -7.48
CA ALA A 58 -12.34 19.79 -7.87
C ALA A 58 -12.46 18.70 -8.98
N PRO A 59 -13.59 17.96 -9.08
CA PRO A 59 -13.80 17.02 -10.18
C PRO A 59 -13.58 17.66 -11.55
N GLY A 60 -12.86 16.98 -12.46
CA GLY A 60 -12.56 17.47 -13.81
C GLY A 60 -11.40 18.44 -13.91
N THR A 61 -10.72 18.76 -12.80
CA THR A 61 -9.61 19.74 -12.78
C THR A 61 -8.22 19.11 -12.66
N ASP A 62 -8.14 17.84 -12.27
CA ASP A 62 -6.88 17.10 -12.14
C ASP A 62 -7.08 15.64 -12.58
N PRO A 63 -6.42 15.19 -13.67
CA PRO A 63 -6.64 13.86 -14.23
C PRO A 63 -6.20 12.72 -13.31
N ILE A 64 -5.23 12.94 -12.40
CA ILE A 64 -4.78 11.92 -11.45
C ILE A 64 -5.81 11.79 -10.33
N ALA A 65 -6.28 12.91 -9.79
CA ALA A 65 -7.35 12.91 -8.80
C ALA A 65 -8.64 12.28 -9.37
N ASP A 66 -8.99 12.60 -10.61
CA ASP A 66 -10.18 12.04 -11.26
C ASP A 66 -10.06 10.53 -11.50
N ALA A 67 -8.88 10.04 -11.91
CA ALA A 67 -8.63 8.60 -12.02
C ALA A 67 -8.77 7.87 -10.66
N ILE A 68 -8.38 8.52 -9.56
CA ILE A 68 -8.56 7.97 -8.20
C ILE A 68 -10.04 7.98 -7.81
N ARG A 69 -10.82 9.02 -8.17
CA ARG A 69 -12.28 9.05 -7.91
C ARG A 69 -13.01 7.93 -8.61
N SER A 70 -12.72 7.71 -9.89
CA SER A 70 -13.41 6.74 -10.74
C SER A 70 -13.35 5.30 -10.23
N ARG A 71 -12.44 4.98 -9.31
CA ARG A 71 -12.37 3.64 -8.68
C ARG A 71 -13.46 3.41 -7.62
N ARG A 72 -14.16 4.45 -7.16
CA ARG A 72 -15.17 4.35 -6.10
C ARG A 72 -16.55 4.69 -6.63
N ALA A 73 -17.56 3.93 -6.20
CA ALA A 73 -18.95 4.16 -6.61
C ALA A 73 -19.47 5.58 -6.28
N ASN A 74 -18.99 6.18 -5.20
CA ASN A 74 -19.37 7.54 -4.78
C ASN A 74 -18.51 8.66 -5.41
N MET A 75 -17.51 8.32 -6.24
CA MET A 75 -16.60 9.27 -6.89
C MET A 75 -15.84 10.19 -5.94
N THR A 76 -15.60 9.76 -4.70
CA THR A 76 -14.92 10.59 -3.69
C THR A 76 -13.44 10.23 -3.53
N LEU A 77 -12.65 11.22 -3.10
CA LEU A 77 -11.30 11.01 -2.56
C LEU A 77 -11.40 10.70 -1.05
N LEU A 78 -10.48 9.88 -0.55
CA LEU A 78 -10.26 9.66 0.89
C LEU A 78 -9.07 10.51 1.36
N ASP A 79 -8.88 10.63 2.68
CA ASP A 79 -7.76 11.37 3.29
C ASP A 79 -6.40 10.85 2.84
N LEU A 80 -6.25 9.53 2.67
CA LEU A 80 -5.06 8.93 2.07
C LEU A 80 -4.78 9.50 0.67
N ASP A 81 -5.81 9.67 -0.15
CA ASP A 81 -5.64 10.21 -1.50
C ASP A 81 -5.24 11.70 -1.43
N GLY A 82 -5.86 12.46 -0.52
CA GLY A 82 -5.51 13.85 -0.28
C GLY A 82 -4.06 14.04 0.14
N ALA A 83 -3.54 13.16 1.00
CA ALA A 83 -2.14 13.18 1.40
C ALA A 83 -1.21 12.83 0.22
N LEU A 84 -1.55 11.79 -0.55
CA LEU A 84 -0.78 11.36 -1.72
C LEU A 84 -0.72 12.41 -2.83
N LEU A 85 -1.79 13.18 -3.03
CA LEU A 85 -1.88 14.18 -4.10
C LEU A 85 -0.92 15.38 -3.91
N ASN A 86 -0.25 15.50 -2.75
CA ASN A 86 0.94 16.36 -2.63
C ASN A 86 2.10 15.92 -3.55
N ALA A 87 2.13 14.65 -3.96
CA ALA A 87 3.11 14.07 -4.87
C ALA A 87 2.38 13.31 -6.01
N PRO A 88 1.88 14.02 -7.05
CA PRO A 88 0.96 13.44 -8.04
C PRO A 88 1.47 12.19 -8.76
N LEU A 89 2.77 12.13 -9.11
CA LEU A 89 3.35 10.94 -9.75
C LEU A 89 3.37 9.72 -8.81
N ILE A 90 3.57 9.94 -7.51
CA ILE A 90 3.44 8.88 -6.49
C ILE A 90 1.98 8.47 -6.37
N ALA A 91 1.04 9.41 -6.31
CA ALA A 91 -0.39 9.11 -6.26
C ALA A 91 -0.87 8.27 -7.45
N GLN A 92 -0.40 8.59 -8.67
CA GLN A 92 -0.71 7.84 -9.88
C GLN A 92 -0.19 6.39 -9.80
N GLY A 93 1.10 6.20 -9.52
CA GLY A 93 1.69 4.87 -9.41
C GLY A 93 1.08 4.04 -8.28
N TRP A 94 0.79 4.69 -7.14
CA TRP A 94 0.08 4.09 -6.02
C TRP A 94 -1.31 3.61 -6.44
N ASN A 95 -2.09 4.44 -7.15
CA ASN A 95 -3.41 4.05 -7.62
C ASN A 95 -3.34 2.79 -8.51
N SER A 96 -2.43 2.76 -9.47
CA SER A 96 -2.25 1.62 -10.37
C SER A 96 -1.79 0.34 -9.65
N PHE A 97 -0.83 0.45 -8.74
CA PHE A 97 -0.32 -0.72 -8.01
C PHE A 97 -1.37 -1.32 -7.07
N PHE A 98 -2.13 -0.47 -6.38
CA PHE A 98 -3.14 -0.93 -5.43
C PHE A 98 -4.45 -1.39 -6.09
N ASP A 99 -4.76 -0.91 -7.30
CA ASP A 99 -5.80 -1.49 -8.17
C ASP A 99 -5.47 -2.96 -8.50
N ALA A 100 -4.21 -3.26 -8.83
CA ALA A 100 -3.77 -4.64 -9.01
C ALA A 100 -3.89 -5.47 -7.71
N ILE A 101 -3.51 -4.90 -6.56
CA ILE A 101 -3.54 -5.60 -5.27
C ILE A 101 -4.96 -5.88 -4.77
N ARG A 102 -5.93 -4.98 -4.98
CA ARG A 102 -7.28 -5.15 -4.42
C ARG A 102 -8.27 -5.73 -5.42
N ASP A 103 -8.26 -5.20 -6.64
CA ASP A 103 -9.38 -5.32 -7.56
C ASP A 103 -9.05 -6.23 -8.76
N LYS A 104 -7.76 -6.40 -9.09
CA LYS A 104 -7.29 -7.23 -10.22
C LYS A 104 -6.33 -8.35 -9.82
N ASN A 105 -6.55 -8.92 -8.64
CA ASN A 105 -5.86 -10.14 -8.18
C ASN A 105 -6.78 -11.36 -8.25
N SER A 106 -6.24 -12.53 -7.93
CA SER A 106 -6.94 -13.82 -7.92
C SER A 106 -7.04 -14.46 -6.52
N LEU A 107 -6.77 -13.71 -5.45
CA LEU A 107 -6.88 -14.20 -4.07
C LEU A 107 -8.35 -14.34 -3.67
N PRO A 108 -8.70 -15.35 -2.84
CA PRO A 108 -9.97 -15.35 -2.13
C PRO A 108 -10.14 -14.06 -1.31
N GLY A 109 -11.31 -13.45 -1.38
CA GLY A 109 -11.60 -12.15 -0.77
C GLY A 109 -11.30 -12.13 0.72
N GLU A 110 -11.78 -13.15 1.46
CA GLU A 110 -11.54 -13.26 2.90
C GLU A 110 -10.04 -13.36 3.25
N MET A 111 -9.25 -14.01 2.40
CA MET A 111 -7.81 -14.16 2.60
C MET A 111 -7.08 -12.85 2.31
N ARG A 112 -7.45 -12.15 1.23
CA ARG A 112 -6.91 -10.84 0.88
C ARG A 112 -7.14 -9.84 2.00
N GLU A 113 -8.39 -9.72 2.48
CA GLU A 113 -8.71 -8.79 3.57
C GLU A 113 -8.08 -9.22 4.90
N LEU A 114 -7.84 -10.52 5.13
CA LEU A 114 -7.06 -10.97 6.29
C LEU A 114 -5.62 -10.42 6.25
N PHE A 115 -4.90 -10.51 5.12
CA PHE A 115 -3.54 -9.95 5.01
C PHE A 115 -3.53 -8.44 5.35
N ILE A 116 -4.55 -7.73 4.90
CA ILE A 116 -4.73 -6.29 5.09
C ILE A 116 -4.99 -5.96 6.56
N LEU A 117 -6.03 -6.56 7.13
CA LEU A 117 -6.47 -6.29 8.50
C LEU A 117 -5.44 -6.74 9.51
N ARG A 118 -4.81 -7.90 9.30
CA ARG A 118 -3.76 -8.38 10.20
C ARG A 118 -2.53 -7.48 10.18
N SER A 119 -2.10 -7.00 9.01
CA SER A 119 -1.01 -6.01 8.91
C SER A 119 -1.35 -4.73 9.67
N ALA A 120 -2.60 -4.26 9.58
CA ALA A 120 -3.07 -3.07 10.30
C ALA A 120 -2.95 -3.25 11.81
N VAL A 121 -3.39 -4.39 12.34
CA VAL A 121 -3.31 -4.73 13.76
C VAL A 121 -1.87 -4.75 14.24
N LEU A 122 -1.00 -5.45 13.50
CA LEU A 122 0.40 -5.61 13.89
C LEU A 122 1.18 -4.30 13.86
N ASN A 123 0.81 -3.36 12.98
CA ASN A 123 1.46 -2.06 12.85
C ASN A 123 0.75 -0.94 13.63
N ASN A 124 -0.33 -1.23 14.36
CA ASN A 124 -1.19 -0.24 15.00
C ASN A 124 -1.76 0.83 14.03
N ALA A 125 -2.10 0.43 12.81
CA ALA A 125 -2.64 1.33 11.78
C ALA A 125 -4.18 1.37 11.82
N ALA A 126 -4.76 2.19 12.71
CA ALA A 126 -6.22 2.26 12.86
C ALA A 126 -6.94 2.74 11.60
N TYR A 127 -6.39 3.72 10.87
CA TYR A 127 -6.96 4.17 9.59
C TYR A 127 -7.15 3.00 8.61
N GLN A 128 -6.11 2.19 8.43
CA GLN A 128 -6.15 1.03 7.53
C GLN A 128 -7.22 0.02 7.95
N TRP A 129 -7.34 -0.26 9.26
CA TRP A 129 -8.39 -1.14 9.77
C TRP A 129 -9.78 -0.60 9.47
N ILE A 130 -10.04 0.68 9.76
CA ILE A 130 -11.34 1.32 9.58
C ILE A 130 -11.80 1.24 8.12
N GLN A 131 -10.87 1.44 7.17
CA GLN A 131 -11.19 1.39 5.74
C GLN A 131 -11.47 -0.03 5.22
N HIS A 132 -10.99 -1.06 5.92
CA HIS A 132 -11.00 -2.44 5.41
C HIS A 132 -11.88 -3.41 6.19
N GLU A 133 -12.29 -3.09 7.42
CA GLU A 133 -13.03 -4.03 8.25
C GLU A 133 -14.38 -4.40 7.63
N SER A 134 -15.12 -3.41 7.14
CA SER A 134 -16.41 -3.61 6.47
C SER A 134 -16.26 -4.33 5.13
N VAL A 135 -15.14 -4.10 4.42
CA VAL A 135 -14.78 -4.83 3.19
C VAL A 135 -14.52 -6.30 3.52
N GLY A 136 -13.73 -6.58 4.56
CA GLY A 136 -13.51 -7.93 5.07
C GLY A 136 -14.80 -8.68 5.39
N ARG A 137 -15.79 -8.00 6.00
CA ARG A 137 -17.13 -8.58 6.20
C ARG A 137 -17.84 -8.89 4.90
N SER A 138 -17.83 -7.96 3.95
CA SER A 138 -18.47 -8.17 2.64
C SER A 138 -17.84 -9.31 1.84
N GLU A 139 -16.56 -9.57 2.07
CA GLU A 139 -15.78 -10.65 1.46
C GLU A 139 -15.85 -11.98 2.26
N GLY A 140 -16.65 -12.03 3.33
CA GLY A 140 -16.97 -13.28 4.03
C GLY A 140 -16.24 -13.53 5.35
N LEU A 141 -15.40 -12.60 5.84
CA LEU A 141 -14.85 -12.72 7.19
C LEU A 141 -15.95 -12.58 8.24
N THR A 142 -16.09 -13.60 9.07
CA THR A 142 -17.06 -13.61 10.17
C THR A 142 -16.61 -12.70 11.32
N ALA A 143 -17.56 -12.24 12.15
CA ALA A 143 -17.25 -11.46 13.35
C ALA A 143 -16.23 -12.17 14.28
N LYS A 144 -16.33 -13.51 14.40
CA LYS A 144 -15.38 -14.33 15.19
C LYS A 144 -13.97 -14.30 14.60
N GLN A 145 -13.85 -14.38 13.27
CA GLN A 145 -12.56 -14.32 12.58
C GLN A 145 -11.95 -12.91 12.67
N LEU A 146 -12.75 -11.85 12.47
CA LEU A 146 -12.29 -10.47 12.63
C LEU A 146 -11.79 -10.21 14.05
N LEU A 147 -12.54 -10.68 15.06
CA LEU A 147 -12.12 -10.58 16.45
C LEU A 147 -10.82 -11.35 16.70
N ALA A 148 -10.66 -12.55 16.12
CA ALA A 148 -9.42 -13.32 16.23
C ALA A 148 -8.23 -12.61 15.55
N ILE A 149 -8.42 -12.08 14.33
CA ILE A 149 -7.41 -11.28 13.61
C ILE A 149 -6.97 -10.07 14.45
N ARG A 150 -7.92 -9.40 15.12
CA ARG A 150 -7.68 -8.22 15.95
C ARG A 150 -6.97 -8.52 17.26
N THR A 151 -7.30 -9.62 17.93
CA THR A 151 -6.94 -9.81 19.35
C THR A 151 -5.83 -10.83 19.58
N THR A 152 -5.53 -11.69 18.61
CA THR A 152 -4.50 -12.73 18.76
C THR A 152 -3.10 -12.10 18.75
N PRO A 153 -2.24 -12.35 19.74
CA PRO A 153 -0.83 -11.95 19.67
C PRO A 153 -0.11 -12.51 18.43
N PRO A 154 0.91 -11.82 17.88
CA PRO A 154 1.67 -12.35 16.75
C PRO A 154 2.34 -13.68 17.12
N PHE A 155 2.41 -14.59 16.16
CA PHE A 155 3.04 -15.92 16.27
C PHE A 155 2.35 -16.90 17.24
N LEU A 156 1.24 -16.51 17.87
CA LEU A 156 0.47 -17.43 18.71
C LEU A 156 -0.30 -18.41 17.83
N GLN A 157 -0.10 -19.70 18.07
CA GLN A 157 -0.88 -20.78 17.46
C GLN A 157 -1.63 -21.54 18.56
N SER A 158 -2.90 -21.88 18.29
CA SER A 158 -3.72 -22.71 19.18
C SER A 158 -4.84 -23.41 18.40
N ASP A 159 -5.30 -24.55 18.89
CA ASP A 159 -6.39 -25.31 18.26
C ASP A 159 -7.70 -24.51 18.18
N LYS A 160 -7.96 -23.68 19.20
CA LYS A 160 -9.10 -22.77 19.22
C LYS A 160 -9.01 -21.75 18.09
N LEU A 161 -7.84 -21.12 17.89
CA LEU A 161 -7.62 -20.17 16.80
C LEU A 161 -7.76 -20.86 15.44
N ALA A 162 -7.14 -22.02 15.28
CA ALA A 162 -7.20 -22.80 14.05
C ALA A 162 -8.64 -23.22 13.69
N THR A 163 -9.46 -23.52 14.69
CA THR A 163 -10.88 -23.83 14.52
C THR A 163 -11.70 -22.60 14.07
N ILE A 164 -11.40 -21.41 14.61
CA ILE A 164 -12.09 -20.16 14.24
C ILE A 164 -11.75 -19.75 12.80
N LEU A 165 -10.47 -19.79 12.44
CA LEU A 165 -9.98 -19.32 11.14
C LEU A 165 -10.14 -20.38 10.04
N GLY A 166 -10.03 -21.66 10.39
CA GLY A 166 -9.84 -22.73 9.43
C GLY A 166 -8.41 -22.77 8.87
N PRO A 167 -8.06 -23.80 8.07
CA PRO A 167 -6.67 -24.05 7.67
C PRO A 167 -6.05 -22.96 6.80
N SER A 168 -6.79 -22.46 5.80
CA SER A 168 -6.29 -21.47 4.83
C SER A 168 -6.01 -20.12 5.49
N LEU A 169 -6.96 -19.61 6.29
CA LEU A 169 -6.80 -18.33 6.99
C LEU A 169 -5.80 -18.42 8.14
N THR A 170 -5.66 -19.58 8.79
CA THR A 170 -4.58 -19.79 9.79
C THR A 170 -3.20 -19.67 9.14
N ALA A 171 -3.02 -20.27 7.96
CA ALA A 171 -1.77 -20.17 7.20
C ALA A 171 -1.53 -18.72 6.73
N ALA A 172 -2.55 -18.03 6.23
CA ALA A 172 -2.46 -16.63 5.83
C ALA A 172 -2.11 -15.71 7.00
N MET A 173 -2.74 -15.89 8.16
CA MET A 173 -2.44 -15.11 9.37
C MET A 173 -1.01 -15.33 9.85
N THR A 174 -0.57 -16.59 9.90
CA THR A 174 0.82 -16.92 10.28
C THR A 174 1.81 -16.29 9.30
N PHE A 175 1.56 -16.40 7.99
CA PHE A 175 2.39 -15.76 6.98
C PHE A 175 2.45 -14.23 7.14
N THR A 176 1.30 -13.60 7.42
CA THR A 176 1.21 -12.14 7.65
C THR A 176 2.01 -11.72 8.88
N ASP A 177 1.95 -12.50 9.97
CA ASP A 177 2.72 -12.26 11.19
C ASP A 177 4.22 -12.24 10.89
N TRP A 178 4.70 -13.25 10.15
CA TRP A 178 6.10 -13.33 9.76
C TRP A 178 6.49 -12.16 8.87
N ILE A 179 5.88 -11.96 7.71
CA ILE A 179 6.30 -10.89 6.78
C ILE A 179 6.20 -9.47 7.39
N THR A 180 5.35 -9.27 8.40
CA THR A 180 5.19 -7.97 9.08
C THR A 180 6.21 -7.76 10.20
N LYS A 181 6.49 -8.79 11.01
CA LYS A 181 7.36 -8.70 12.19
C LYS A 181 8.79 -9.20 11.95
N ASN A 182 9.04 -9.89 10.85
CA ASN A 182 10.33 -10.43 10.47
C ASN A 182 10.51 -10.42 8.93
N ILE A 183 11.62 -9.88 8.45
CA ILE A 183 11.89 -9.85 7.00
C ILE A 183 12.04 -11.27 6.43
N HIS A 184 12.55 -12.21 7.23
CA HIS A 184 12.76 -13.58 6.81
C HIS A 184 11.54 -14.44 7.16
N VAL A 185 10.79 -14.87 6.13
CA VAL A 185 9.69 -15.84 6.27
C VAL A 185 10.28 -17.26 6.18
N PRO A 186 10.14 -18.10 7.23
CA PRO A 186 10.64 -19.47 7.21
C PRO A 186 9.97 -20.34 6.13
N ASP A 187 10.71 -21.30 5.58
CA ASP A 187 10.23 -22.20 4.53
C ASP A 187 8.95 -22.96 4.94
N ASN A 188 8.86 -23.40 6.20
CA ASN A 188 7.66 -24.10 6.67
C ASN A 188 6.41 -23.19 6.69
N VAL A 189 6.57 -21.90 6.99
CA VAL A 189 5.48 -20.92 6.97
C VAL A 189 5.03 -20.64 5.53
N PHE A 190 5.99 -20.39 4.64
CA PHE A 190 5.74 -20.18 3.22
C PHE A 190 5.06 -21.40 2.59
N ASN A 191 5.60 -22.60 2.83
CA ASN A 191 5.05 -23.85 2.33
C ASN A 191 3.68 -24.17 2.93
N SER A 192 3.38 -23.72 4.15
CA SER A 192 2.04 -23.88 4.74
C SER A 192 0.98 -23.07 3.98
N LEU A 193 1.28 -21.83 3.58
CA LEU A 193 0.36 -21.01 2.79
C LEU A 193 0.24 -21.53 1.34
N ARG A 194 1.36 -21.95 0.75
CA ARG A 194 1.43 -22.50 -0.63
C ARG A 194 0.51 -23.72 -0.85
N LYS A 195 0.12 -24.44 0.19
CA LYS A 195 -0.87 -25.54 0.08
C LYS A 195 -2.22 -25.08 -0.45
N PHE A 196 -2.55 -23.80 -0.30
CA PHE A 196 -3.85 -23.23 -0.68
C PHE A 196 -3.78 -22.33 -1.91
N LEU A 197 -2.58 -21.98 -2.37
CA LEU A 197 -2.36 -20.96 -3.39
C LEU A 197 -1.46 -21.47 -4.51
N ASN A 198 -1.78 -21.11 -5.75
CA ASN A 198 -0.87 -21.32 -6.89
C ASN A 198 0.28 -20.29 -6.88
N ASN A 199 1.23 -20.39 -7.83
CA ASN A 199 2.38 -19.49 -7.88
C ASN A 199 1.99 -18.01 -8.06
N GLN A 200 0.99 -17.70 -8.88
CA GLN A 200 0.51 -16.32 -9.06
C GLN A 200 -0.09 -15.79 -7.75
N GLN A 201 -0.97 -16.55 -7.12
CA GLN A 201 -1.58 -16.18 -5.84
C GLN A 201 -0.55 -16.05 -4.71
N MET A 202 0.53 -16.84 -4.72
CA MET A 202 1.62 -16.66 -3.76
C MET A 202 2.34 -15.32 -3.93
N VAL A 203 2.54 -14.86 -5.18
CA VAL A 203 3.06 -13.52 -5.46
C VAL A 203 2.06 -12.48 -4.96
N GLU A 204 0.79 -12.60 -5.33
CA GLU A 204 -0.28 -11.68 -4.93
C GLU A 204 -0.43 -11.57 -3.41
N ALA A 205 -0.40 -12.69 -2.68
CA ALA A 205 -0.45 -12.73 -1.22
C ALA A 205 0.76 -12.03 -0.58
N THR A 206 1.95 -12.31 -1.10
CA THR A 206 3.19 -11.68 -0.63
C THR A 206 3.16 -10.17 -0.87
N THR A 207 2.78 -9.75 -2.07
CA THR A 207 2.68 -8.33 -2.42
C THR A 207 1.56 -7.63 -1.66
N THR A 208 0.44 -8.29 -1.39
CA THR A 208 -0.66 -7.72 -0.58
C THR A 208 -0.17 -7.43 0.84
N ALA A 209 0.40 -8.41 1.53
CA ALA A 209 0.89 -8.21 2.88
C ALA A 209 2.03 -7.17 2.94
N ALA A 210 2.95 -7.18 1.97
CA ALA A 210 4.04 -6.19 1.90
C ALA A 210 3.53 -4.76 1.59
N ALA A 211 2.59 -4.62 0.66
CA ALA A 211 2.02 -3.32 0.29
C ALA A 211 1.21 -2.71 1.43
N TYR A 212 0.49 -3.52 2.21
CA TYR A 212 -0.23 -3.01 3.38
C TYR A 212 0.69 -2.72 4.57
N ASN A 213 1.87 -3.33 4.61
CA ASN A 213 2.97 -2.85 5.46
C ASN A 213 3.48 -1.46 5.04
N LEU A 214 3.53 -1.18 3.73
CA LEU A 214 3.83 0.15 3.20
C LEU A 214 2.71 1.15 3.52
N ILE A 215 1.43 0.78 3.34
CA ILE A 215 0.28 1.64 3.71
C ILE A 215 0.35 2.02 5.18
N SER A 216 0.50 1.03 6.07
CA SER A 216 0.58 1.27 7.52
C SER A 216 1.65 2.32 7.86
N ARG A 217 2.85 2.20 7.26
CA ARG A 217 3.95 3.14 7.49
C ARG A 217 3.63 4.52 6.94
N PHE A 218 3.00 4.62 5.78
CA PHE A 218 2.60 5.89 5.18
C PHE A 218 1.56 6.61 6.05
N VAL A 219 0.44 5.95 6.38
CA VAL A 219 -0.67 6.58 7.11
C VAL A 219 -0.28 6.97 8.54
N ILE A 220 0.57 6.18 9.20
CA ILE A 220 1.09 6.51 10.53
C ILE A 220 2.09 7.66 10.45
N ALA A 221 3.07 7.59 9.54
CA ALA A 221 4.13 8.60 9.45
C ALA A 221 3.58 9.99 9.14
N LEU A 222 2.52 10.07 8.32
CA LEU A 222 1.84 11.31 7.98
C LEU A 222 0.65 11.63 8.88
N ASN A 223 0.35 10.82 9.90
CA ASN A 223 -0.82 10.98 10.76
C ASN A 223 -2.13 11.22 9.97
N VAL A 224 -2.36 10.41 8.93
CA VAL A 224 -3.56 10.56 8.09
C VAL A 224 -4.81 10.42 8.98
N ASP A 225 -5.70 11.40 8.86
CA ASP A 225 -7.00 11.48 9.57
C ASP A 225 -6.84 11.52 11.11
N ASP A 226 -5.70 12.04 11.60
CA ASP A 226 -5.32 12.04 13.02
C ASP A 226 -5.40 10.65 13.71
N LYS A 227 -5.23 9.58 12.92
CA LYS A 227 -5.40 8.21 13.43
C LYS A 227 -4.10 7.57 13.94
N MET A 228 -2.97 8.29 14.02
CA MET A 228 -1.68 7.68 14.42
C MET A 228 -1.68 7.13 15.85
N ASN A 229 -2.43 7.76 16.75
CA ASN A 229 -2.50 7.37 18.17
C ASN A 229 -3.82 6.67 18.53
N VAL A 230 -4.69 6.45 17.53
CA VAL A 230 -5.95 5.78 17.73
C VAL A 230 -5.69 4.27 17.79
N PRO A 231 -6.11 3.56 18.85
CA PRO A 231 -6.03 2.12 18.90
C PRO A 231 -6.86 1.50 17.77
N VAL A 232 -6.36 0.42 17.17
CA VAL A 232 -7.14 -0.34 16.18
C VAL A 232 -8.48 -0.77 16.84
N PRO A 233 -9.64 -0.47 16.25
CA PRO A 233 -10.94 -0.82 16.85
C PRO A 233 -11.10 -2.30 17.13
N ILE A 234 -11.92 -2.65 18.14
CA ILE A 234 -12.36 -4.02 18.36
C ILE A 234 -13.64 -4.24 17.53
N PRO A 235 -13.69 -5.23 16.64
CA PRO A 235 -14.88 -5.48 15.82
C PRO A 235 -16.03 -6.00 16.70
N HIS A 236 -17.26 -5.61 16.34
CA HIS A 236 -18.50 -6.03 16.99
C HIS A 236 -19.16 -7.23 16.29
#